data_AF-A0A7W6T5T1-F1
#
_entry.id   AF-A0A7W6T5T1-F1
#
_cell.length_a   1.000
_cell.length_b   1.000
_cell.length_c   1.000
_cell.angle_alpha   90.00
_cell.angle_beta   90.00
_cell.angle_gamma   90.00
#
_symmetry.space_group_name_H-M   'P 1'
#
loop_
_entity.id
_entity.type
_entity.pdbx_description
1 polymer ?
#
loop_
_entity_poly.entity_id
_entity_poly.type
_entity_poly.pdbx_seq_one_letter_code
_entity_poly.pdbx_strand_id
1 'polypeptide(L)' 'TRHSGYAVSQRIRKRIEEAFGWIKTVAGQEKTSFRGRDRVAWAFTFAAAAYNLVRLPKLIAETG' A
#
# COMPACT_ATOMS: atom_id res chain seq x y z
N THR A 1 -22.64 -6.90 9.14
CA THR A 1 -23.22 -7.76 8.09
C THR A 1 -22.40 -9.05 7.99
N ARG A 2 -23.04 -10.23 7.96
CA ARG A 2 -22.36 -11.55 7.94
C ARG A 2 -22.51 -12.26 6.59
N HIS A 3 -22.44 -11.53 5.48
CA HIS A 3 -22.41 -12.13 4.14
C HIS A 3 -20.98 -12.45 3.73
N SER A 4 -20.78 -13.53 2.98
CA SER A 4 -19.46 -14.00 2.51
C SER A 4 -18.65 -12.90 1.81
N GLY A 5 -19.31 -12.04 1.03
CA GLY A 5 -18.68 -10.89 0.38
C GLY A 5 -18.08 -9.87 1.36
N TYR A 6 -18.65 -9.71 2.55
CA TYR A 6 -18.12 -8.77 3.55
C TYR A 6 -16.74 -9.21 4.06
N ALA A 7 -16.56 -10.51 4.29
CA ALA A 7 -15.28 -11.06 4.73
C ALA A 7 -14.17 -10.88 3.68
N VAL A 8 -14.51 -11.04 2.40
CA VAL A 8 -13.58 -10.78 1.28
C VAL A 8 -13.20 -9.31 1.23
N SER A 9 -14.19 -8.41 1.29
CA SER A 9 -13.95 -6.97 1.31
C SER A 9 -13.08 -6.52 2.47
N GLN A 10 -13.27 -7.08 3.67
CA GLN A 10 -12.44 -6.78 4.84
C GLN A 10 -10.97 -7.18 4.63
N ARG A 11 -10.71 -8.35 4.02
CA ARG A 11 -9.34 -8.78 3.69
C ARG A 11 -8.68 -7.85 2.66
N ILE A 12 -9.42 -7.47 1.62
CA ILE A 12 -8.92 -6.54 0.58
C ILE A 12 -8.64 -5.16 1.19
N ARG A 13 -9.57 -4.64 2.00
CA ARG A 13 -9.43 -3.34 2.67
C ARG A 13 -8.18 -3.29 3.54
N LYS A 14 -7.94 -4.33 4.35
CA LYS A 14 -6.74 -4.44 5.17
C LYS A 14 -5.46 -4.34 4.31
N ARG A 15 -5.38 -5.08 3.21
CA ARG A 15 -4.21 -5.06 2.31
C ARG A 15 -3.96 -3.67 1.70
N ILE A 16 -5.03 -2.99 1.30
CA ILE A 16 -4.95 -1.63 0.73
C ILE A 16 -4.52 -0.62 1.81
N GLU A 17 -5.11 -0.68 3.00
CA GLU A 17 -4.80 0.23 4.10
C GLU A 17 -3.37 0.03 4.63
N GLU A 18 -2.84 -1.20 4.66
CA GLU A 18 -1.43 -1.47 4.98
C GLU A 18 -0.47 -0.80 3.97
N ALA A 19 -0.78 -0.87 2.68
CA ALA A 19 0.00 -0.20 1.63
C ALA A 19 -0.03 1.32 1.78
N PHE A 20 -1.21 1.91 1.95
CA PHE A 20 -1.34 3.35 2.16
C PHE A 20 -0.69 3.83 3.45
N GLY A 21 -0.75 3.04 4.52
CA GLY A 21 -0.04 3.31 5.77
C GLY A 21 1.46 3.42 5.52
N TRP A 22 2.05 2.42 4.87
CA TRP A 22 3.48 2.39 4.57
C TRP A 22 3.92 3.54 3.64
N ILE A 23 3.13 3.83 2.60
CA ILE A 23 3.41 4.93 1.66
C ILE A 23 3.47 6.28 2.39
N LYS A 24 2.56 6.50 3.35
CA LYS A 24 2.52 7.74 4.12
C LYS A 24 3.71 7.85 5.07
N THR A 25 3.94 6.82 5.88
CA THR A 25 4.86 6.88 7.01
C THR A 25 6.30 6.57 6.65
N VAL A 26 6.55 5.56 5.80
CA VAL A 26 7.89 5.10 5.44
C VAL A 26 8.34 5.71 4.11
N ALA A 27 7.46 5.80 3.11
CA ALA A 27 7.78 6.43 1.83
C ALA A 27 7.60 7.97 1.82
N GLY A 28 7.31 8.56 2.98
CA GLY A 28 7.33 10.01 3.19
C GLY A 28 6.21 10.80 2.50
N GLN A 29 5.14 10.14 2.01
CA GLN A 29 4.05 10.85 1.33
C GLN A 29 3.11 11.60 2.27
N GLU A 30 3.18 11.39 3.59
CA GLU A 30 2.42 12.19 4.57
C GLU A 30 2.84 13.67 4.55
N LYS A 31 4.13 13.94 4.37
CA LYS A 31 4.72 15.28 4.27
C LYS A 31 5.63 15.35 3.04
N THR A 32 5.03 15.17 1.86
CA THR A 32 5.77 15.14 0.60
C THR A 32 6.55 16.44 0.36
N SER A 33 7.83 16.33 0.00
CA SER A 33 8.68 17.47 -0.38
C SER A 33 8.53 17.86 -1.85
N PHE A 34 7.78 17.08 -2.64
CA PHE A 34 7.55 17.35 -4.05
C PHE A 34 6.49 18.43 -4.24
N ARG A 35 6.74 19.36 -5.17
CA ARG A 35 5.79 20.42 -5.55
C ARG A 35 5.21 20.12 -6.94
N GLY A 36 3.90 20.27 -7.08
CA GLY A 36 3.16 20.04 -8.33
C GLY A 36 2.57 18.62 -8.42
N ARG A 37 1.38 18.51 -9.02
CA ARG A 37 0.60 17.26 -9.09
C ARG A 37 1.37 16.15 -9.78
N ASP A 38 2.05 16.45 -10.89
CA ASP A 38 2.74 15.43 -11.68
C ASP A 38 3.89 14.78 -10.92
N ARG A 39 4.69 15.58 -10.19
CA ARG A 39 5.79 15.07 -9.37
C ARG A 39 5.29 14.24 -8.19
N VAL A 40 4.21 14.69 -7.54
CA VAL A 40 3.58 13.94 -6.45
C VAL A 40 2.98 12.62 -6.97
N ALA A 41 2.31 12.64 -8.12
CA ALA A 41 1.74 11.44 -8.74
C ALA A 41 2.82 10.41 -9.11
N TRP A 42 3.95 10.87 -9.66
CA TRP A 42 5.08 10.00 -9.96
C TRP A 42 5.67 9.39 -8.67
N ALA A 43 5.93 10.20 -7.64
CA ALA A 43 6.46 9.72 -6.37
C ALA A 43 5.52 8.71 -5.67
N PHE A 44 4.20 8.96 -5.71
CA PHE A 44 3.20 8.04 -5.20
C PHE A 44 3.21 6.70 -5.96
N THR A 45 3.25 6.75 -7.29
CA THR A 45 3.28 5.54 -8.14
C THR A 45 4.55 4.72 -7.90
N PHE A 46 5.70 5.40 -7.78
CA PHE A 46 6.95 4.76 -7.44
C PHE A 46 6.90 4.08 -6.06
N ALA A 47 6.37 4.78 -5.04
CA ALA A 47 6.21 4.22 -3.70
C ALA A 47 5.26 3.00 -3.69
N ALA A 48 4.17 3.04 -4.45
CA ALA A 48 3.25 1.91 -4.60
C ALA A 48 3.92 0.69 -5.26
N ALA A 49 4.76 0.92 -6.29
CA ALA A 49 5.55 -0.14 -6.90
C ALA A 49 6.59 -0.73 -5.92
N ALA A 50 7.28 0.13 -5.15
CA ALA A 50 8.24 -0.29 -4.13
C ALA A 50 7.58 -1.10 -3.00
N TYR A 51 6.34 -0.78 -2.63
CA TYR A 51 5.60 -1.56 -1.63
C TYR A 51 5.41 -3.03 -2.04
N ASN A 52 5.35 -3.34 -3.34
CA ASN A 52 5.34 -4.73 -3.79
C ASN A 52 6.61 -5.47 -3.36
N LEU A 53 7.77 -4.82 -3.34
CA LEU A 53 9.02 -5.41 -2.87
C LEU A 53 9.02 -5.60 -1.35
N VAL A 54 8.49 -4.62 -0.62
CA VAL A 54 8.38 -4.69 0.85
C VAL A 54 7.49 -5.85 1.31
N ARG A 55 6.41 -6.16 0.58
CA ARG A 55 5.51 -7.26 0.93
C ARG A 55 6.02 -8.64 0.49
N LEU A 56 6.94 -8.72 -0.48
CA LEU A 56 7.39 -9.98 -1.07
C LEU A 56 7.91 -11.00 -0.04
N PRO A 57 8.77 -10.64 0.93
CA PRO A 57 9.27 -11.59 1.92
C PRO A 57 8.15 -12.27 2.72
N LYS A 58 7.11 -11.51 3.08
CA LYS A 58 5.93 -12.05 3.79
C LYS A 58 5.15 -13.03 2.92
N LEU A 59 4.96 -12.70 1.64
CA LEU A 59 4.26 -13.59 0.70
C LEU A 59 5.03 -14.89 0.44
N ILE A 60 6.36 -14.82 0.36
CA ILE A 60 7.21 -16.01 0.22
C ILE A 60 7.09 -16.89 1.46
N ALA A 61 7.13 -16.30 2.66
CA ALA A 61 6.97 -17.04 3.92
C ALA A 61 5.58 -17.66 4.10
N GLU A 62 4.54 -17.10 3.49
CA GLU A 62 3.18 -17.68 3.50
C GLU A 62 3.02 -18.86 2.52
N THR A 63 3.94 -19.03 1.57
CA THR A 63 3.86 -20.03 0.50
C THR A 63 4.75 -21.26 0.73
N GLY A 64 5.80 -21.12 1.56
CA GLY A 64 6.69 -22.22 1.95
C GLY A 64 6.24 -22.91 3.23
#